data_AF-A0A9W9HDV4-F1
#
_entry.id   AF-A0A9W9HDV4-F1
#
_cell.length_a   1.000
_cell.length_b   1.000
_cell.length_c   1.000
_cell.angle_alpha   90.00
_cell.angle_beta   90.00
_cell.angle_gamma   90.00
#
_symmetry.space_group_name_H-M   'P 1'
#
loop_
_entity.id
_entity.type
_entity.pdbx_description
1 polymer ?
#
loop_
_entity_poly.entity_id
_entity_poly.type
_entity_poly.pdbx_seq_one_letter_code
_entity_poly.pdbx_strand_id
1 'polypeptide(L)'
;MVTQKASPAATGFMGLSESQNRLMLLATLCESTGHVDYEELATLAGITKASARTMYPKARKKLAAFHAATISAASANSTIGAAPDAPILAKKSAAPRRYKKRMAANETAADEDLPDTQYDADNAEPGEA
;
A
#
# COMPACT_ATOMS: atom_id res chain seq x y z
N MET A 1 -31.60 -2.02 5.11
CA MET A 1 -30.23 -2.09 4.54
C MET A 1 -29.28 -2.50 5.65
N VAL A 2 -28.84 -3.76 5.67
CA VAL A 2 -27.88 -4.23 6.68
C VAL A 2 -26.50 -4.14 6.05
N THR A 3 -25.68 -3.21 6.53
CA THR A 3 -24.26 -3.12 6.17
C THR A 3 -23.54 -4.28 6.86
N GLN A 4 -23.23 -5.34 6.12
CA GLN A 4 -22.35 -6.39 6.62
C GLN A 4 -20.96 -5.80 6.86
N LYS A 5 -20.62 -5.66 8.14
CA LYS A 5 -19.29 -5.31 8.62
C LYS A 5 -18.35 -6.48 8.31
N ALA A 6 -17.40 -6.27 7.40
CA ALA A 6 -16.43 -7.28 7.01
C ALA A 6 -15.73 -7.87 8.24
N SER A 7 -15.83 -9.19 8.40
CA SER A 7 -15.15 -9.95 9.45
C SER A 7 -13.64 -9.76 9.32
N PRO A 8 -12.87 -9.58 10.42
CA PRO A 8 -11.43 -9.44 10.33
C PRO A 8 -10.87 -10.69 9.65
N ALA A 9 -10.16 -10.49 8.54
CA ALA A 9 -9.44 -11.56 7.86
C ALA A 9 -8.65 -12.36 8.91
N ALA A 10 -8.88 -13.68 8.97
CA ALA A 10 -8.30 -14.55 9.97
C ALA A 10 -6.81 -14.24 10.10
N THR A 11 -6.44 -13.72 11.27
CA THR A 11 -5.04 -13.40 11.57
C THR A 11 -4.36 -14.74 11.77
N GLY A 12 -3.62 -15.18 10.75
CA GLY A 12 -2.88 -16.42 10.79
C GLY A 12 -1.64 -16.32 11.67
N PHE A 13 -0.83 -17.38 11.62
CA PHE A 13 0.46 -17.48 12.29
C PHE A 13 1.30 -16.19 12.13
N MET A 14 1.93 -15.74 13.23
CA MET A 14 2.80 -14.53 13.29
C MET A 14 2.13 -13.19 12.95
N GLY A 15 0.79 -13.08 13.07
CA GLY A 15 0.10 -11.80 12.81
C GLY A 15 -0.08 -11.49 11.31
N LEU A 16 0.18 -12.47 10.44
CA LEU A 16 0.07 -12.37 8.99
C LEU A 16 -1.18 -13.10 8.49
N SER A 17 -1.73 -12.66 7.35
CA SER A 17 -2.76 -13.46 6.68
C SER A 17 -2.13 -14.75 6.11
N GLU A 18 -2.95 -15.77 5.88
CA GLU A 18 -2.48 -17.02 5.26
C GLU A 18 -1.75 -16.79 3.93
N SER A 19 -2.30 -15.92 3.08
CA SER A 19 -1.67 -15.50 1.82
C SER A 19 -0.32 -14.81 2.02
N GLN A 20 -0.16 -14.03 3.11
CA GLN A 20 1.11 -13.38 3.45
C GLN A 20 2.13 -14.39 3.97
N ASN A 21 1.69 -15.37 4.76
CA ASN A 21 2.56 -16.46 5.23
C ASN A 21 3.07 -17.31 4.08
N ARG A 22 2.18 -17.72 3.17
CA ARG A 22 2.57 -18.45 1.96
C ARG A 22 3.56 -17.65 1.11
N LEU A 23 3.31 -16.36 0.93
CA LEU A 23 4.21 -15.48 0.17
C LEU A 23 5.59 -15.35 0.82
N MET A 24 5.65 -15.26 2.14
CA MET A 24 6.94 -15.20 2.88
C MET A 24 7.74 -16.50 2.74
N LEU A 25 7.07 -17.67 2.80
CA LEU A 25 7.73 -18.97 2.63
C LEU A 25 8.25 -19.17 1.21
N LEU A 26 7.49 -18.75 0.20
CA LEU A 26 7.95 -18.84 -1.20
C LEU A 26 9.08 -17.85 -1.48
N ALA A 27 9.06 -16.68 -0.85
CA ALA A 27 10.11 -15.68 -1.05
C ALA A 27 11.49 -16.16 -0.63
N THR A 28 11.61 -17.08 0.33
CA THR A 28 12.92 -17.66 0.70
C THR A 28 13.49 -18.58 -0.39
N LEU A 29 12.65 -19.09 -1.28
CA LEU A 29 13.07 -19.88 -2.45
C LEU A 29 13.46 -18.98 -3.62
N CYS A 30 12.84 -17.81 -3.73
CA CYS A 30 13.09 -16.82 -4.79
C CYS A 30 14.14 -15.76 -4.41
N GLU A 31 14.79 -15.90 -3.27
CA GLU A 31 15.80 -14.96 -2.80
C GLU A 31 17.18 -15.37 -3.35
N SER A 32 17.74 -14.53 -4.21
CA SER A 32 19.10 -14.69 -4.73
C SER A 32 19.93 -13.47 -4.33
N THR A 33 21.09 -13.69 -3.71
CA THR A 33 22.02 -12.63 -3.29
C THR A 33 21.41 -11.55 -2.36
N GLY A 34 20.34 -11.88 -1.63
CA GLY A 34 19.62 -10.93 -0.75
C GLY A 34 18.57 -10.06 -1.46
N HIS A 35 18.29 -10.37 -2.73
CA HIS A 35 17.23 -9.76 -3.51
C HIS A 35 16.18 -10.80 -3.87
N VAL A 36 14.91 -10.43 -3.72
CA VAL A 36 13.77 -11.30 -4.07
C VAL A 36 13.37 -11.04 -5.52
N ASP A 37 13.37 -12.09 -6.34
CA ASP A 37 12.79 -11.99 -7.67
C ASP A 37 11.25 -11.99 -7.59
N TYR A 38 10.66 -10.85 -7.93
CA TYR A 38 9.21 -10.68 -7.89
C TYR A 38 8.48 -11.34 -9.05
N GLU A 39 9.15 -11.65 -10.17
CA GLU A 39 8.53 -12.43 -11.25
C GLU A 39 8.35 -13.88 -10.80
N GLU A 40 9.44 -14.51 -10.33
CA GLU A 40 9.41 -15.90 -9.87
C GLU A 40 8.50 -16.07 -8.65
N LEU A 41 8.52 -15.12 -7.71
CA LEU A 41 7.63 -15.15 -6.56
C LEU A 41 6.16 -15.06 -6.98
N ALA A 42 5.86 -14.24 -7.99
CA ALA A 42 4.50 -14.07 -8.50
C ALA A 42 3.99 -15.34 -9.20
N THR A 43 4.83 -15.99 -10.02
CA THR A 43 4.48 -17.23 -10.70
C THR A 43 4.25 -18.37 -9.70
N LEU A 44 5.13 -18.54 -8.71
CA LEU A 44 4.99 -19.57 -7.67
C LEU A 44 3.79 -19.35 -6.73
N ALA A 45 3.50 -18.09 -6.41
CA ALA A 45 2.35 -17.75 -5.56
C ALA A 45 1.02 -17.70 -6.33
N GLY A 46 1.04 -17.74 -7.67
CA GLY A 46 -0.15 -17.61 -8.51
C GLY A 46 -0.80 -16.22 -8.43
N ILE A 47 0.01 -15.18 -8.26
CA ILE A 47 -0.45 -13.77 -8.18
C ILE A 47 0.24 -12.92 -9.24
N THR A 48 -0.21 -11.67 -9.40
CA THR A 48 0.48 -10.73 -10.30
C THR A 48 1.76 -10.19 -9.67
N LYS A 49 2.76 -9.87 -10.50
CA LYS A 49 4.01 -9.21 -10.07
C LYS A 49 3.76 -7.94 -9.24
N ALA A 50 2.77 -7.14 -9.63
CA ALA A 50 2.39 -5.94 -8.91
C ALA A 50 1.87 -6.25 -7.50
N SER A 51 1.08 -7.33 -7.36
CA SER A 51 0.63 -7.81 -6.06
C SER A 51 1.81 -8.28 -5.20
N ALA A 52 2.71 -9.11 -5.74
CA ALA A 52 3.90 -9.59 -5.04
C ALA A 52 4.77 -8.43 -4.52
N ARG A 53 5.04 -7.43 -5.38
CA ARG A 53 5.81 -6.22 -5.03
C ARG A 53 5.20 -5.41 -3.90
N THR A 54 3.87 -5.41 -3.74
CA THR A 54 3.21 -4.65 -2.68
C THR A 54 2.96 -5.49 -1.42
N MET A 55 2.65 -6.78 -1.57
CA MET A 55 2.32 -7.66 -0.47
C MET A 55 3.55 -8.12 0.32
N TYR A 56 4.64 -8.46 -0.37
CA TYR A 56 5.83 -8.99 0.29
C TYR A 56 6.47 -7.99 1.27
N PRO A 57 6.74 -6.71 0.89
CA PRO A 57 7.28 -5.73 1.84
C PRO A 57 6.33 -5.45 3.01
N LYS A 58 5.01 -5.47 2.76
CA LYS A 58 4.00 -5.30 3.81
C LYS A 58 4.02 -6.47 4.80
N ALA A 59 4.11 -7.71 4.31
CA ALA A 59 4.24 -8.90 5.14
C ALA A 59 5.52 -8.86 5.96
N ARG A 60 6.66 -8.53 5.34
CA ARG A 60 7.96 -8.38 6.03
C ARG A 60 7.90 -7.31 7.13
N LYS A 61 7.29 -6.16 6.87
CA LYS A 61 7.10 -5.09 7.87
C LYS A 61 6.22 -5.55 9.04
N LYS A 62 5.13 -6.27 8.76
CA LYS A 62 4.26 -6.83 9.81
C LYS A 62 5.01 -7.85 10.67
N LEU A 63 5.80 -8.73 10.05
CA LEU A 63 6.61 -9.71 10.77
C LEU A 63 7.66 -9.03 11.67
N ALA A 64 8.33 -8.00 11.16
CA ALA A 64 9.27 -7.21 11.96
C ALA A 64 8.58 -6.53 13.16
N ALA A 65 7.38 -5.97 12.95
CA ALA A 65 6.58 -5.37 14.01
C ALA A 65 6.14 -6.41 15.05
N PHE A 66 5.73 -7.61 14.60
CA PHE A 66 5.39 -8.72 15.49
C PHE A 66 6.58 -9.12 16.35
N HIS A 67 7.75 -9.33 15.76
CA HIS A 67 8.97 -9.67 16.49
C HIS A 67 9.37 -8.58 17.50
N ALA A 68 9.30 -7.31 17.11
CA ALA A 68 9.57 -6.18 18.01
C ALA A 68 8.57 -6.14 19.19
N ALA A 69 7.29 -6.40 18.93
CA ALA A 69 6.27 -6.48 19.97
C ALA A 69 6.52 -7.67 20.92
N THR A 70 6.93 -8.83 20.39
CA THR A 70 7.28 -10.00 21.19
C THR A 70 8.50 -9.74 22.09
N ILE A 71 9.56 -9.13 21.57
CA ILE A 71 10.73 -8.75 22.38
C ILE A 71 10.33 -7.74 23.45
N SER A 72 9.53 -6.73 23.10
CA SER A 72 9.10 -5.70 24.06
C SER A 72 8.22 -6.29 25.16
N ALA A 73 7.33 -7.23 24.83
CA ALA A 73 6.51 -7.96 25.81
C ALA A 73 7.35 -8.90 26.67
N ALA A 74 8.34 -9.58 26.09
CA ALA A 74 9.29 -10.42 26.83
C ALA A 74 10.14 -9.59 27.81
N SER A 75 10.53 -8.38 27.42
CA SER A 75 11.24 -7.43 28.29
C SER A 75 10.35 -6.92 29.43
N ALA A 76 9.06 -6.73 29.21
CA ALA A 76 8.11 -6.29 30.23
C ALA A 76 7.78 -7.38 31.27
N ASN A 77 7.91 -8.66 30.91
CA ASN A 77 7.76 -9.78 31.84
C ASN A 77 9.03 -10.11 32.64
N SER A 78 10.12 -9.34 32.47
CA SER A 78 11.39 -9.53 33.18
C SER A 78 11.56 -8.58 34.38
N THR A 79 10.46 -8.15 35.01
CA THR A 79 10.50 -7.43 36.29
C THR A 79 10.17 -8.36 37.46
N ILE A 80 11.14 -9.18 37.85
CA ILE A 80 11.27 -9.53 39.27
C ILE A 80 11.92 -8.30 39.93
N GLY A 81 11.10 -7.50 40.61
CA GLY A 81 11.54 -6.50 41.58
C GLY A 81 12.12 -5.20 41.04
N ALA A 82 11.26 -4.27 40.59
CA ALA A 82 11.62 -2.85 40.60
C ALA A 82 10.40 -2.04 41.06
N ALA A 83 10.61 -1.29 42.14
CA ALA A 83 9.62 -0.51 42.87
C ALA A 83 8.89 0.53 41.99
N PRO A 84 7.64 0.92 42.34
CA PRO A 84 6.97 2.02 41.68
C PRO A 84 7.46 3.33 42.30
N ASP A 85 8.10 4.20 41.50
CA ASP A 85 7.92 5.66 41.57
C ASP A 85 8.94 6.38 40.68
N ALA A 86 8.51 6.76 39.48
CA ALA A 86 9.06 7.92 38.77
C ALA A 86 8.02 8.43 37.75
N PRO A 87 7.67 9.73 37.75
CA PRO A 87 6.67 10.26 36.82
C PRO A 87 7.31 10.47 35.44
N ILE A 88 6.76 9.83 34.40
CA ILE A 88 7.20 10.06 33.02
C ILE A 88 6.54 11.35 32.50
N LEU A 89 7.32 12.43 32.48
CA LEU A 89 7.02 13.68 31.76
C LEU A 89 6.91 13.40 30.26
N ALA A 90 5.68 13.32 29.72
CA ALA A 90 5.43 13.28 28.29
C ALA A 90 4.97 14.66 27.77
N LYS A 91 5.90 15.44 27.22
CA LYS A 91 5.59 16.55 26.30
C LYS A 91 6.48 16.45 25.07
N LYS A 92 5.89 16.16 23.90
CA LYS A 92 6.15 16.96 22.69
C LYS A 92 5.03 16.79 21.65
N SER A 93 4.49 17.95 21.32
CA SER A 93 3.43 18.32 20.39
C SER A 93 3.52 17.68 19.00
N ALA A 94 2.38 17.25 18.48
CA ALA A 94 2.17 16.93 17.08
C ALA A 94 2.26 18.20 16.21
N ALA A 95 3.12 18.19 15.19
CA ALA A 95 3.12 19.20 14.14
C ALA A 95 2.10 18.83 13.04
N PRO A 96 1.26 19.76 12.55
CA PRO A 96 0.20 19.46 11.59
C PRO A 96 0.75 19.22 10.17
N ARG A 97 0.18 18.22 9.49
CA ARG A 97 0.42 17.89 8.08
C ARG A 97 -0.05 19.04 7.18
N ARG A 98 0.86 19.64 6.40
CA ARG A 98 0.50 20.55 5.29
C ARG A 98 -0.12 19.75 4.14
N TYR A 99 -1.43 19.88 3.97
CA TYR A 99 -2.16 19.49 2.78
C TYR A 99 -2.01 20.60 1.73
N LYS A 100 -1.42 20.31 0.56
CA LYS A 100 -1.52 21.19 -0.61
C LYS A 100 -2.66 20.70 -1.51
N LYS A 101 -3.81 21.35 -1.39
CA LYS A 101 -4.86 21.42 -2.42
C LYS A 101 -4.37 22.38 -3.51
N ARG A 102 -4.40 21.98 -4.78
CA ARG A 102 -4.68 22.93 -5.86
C ARG A 102 -5.91 22.41 -6.58
N MET A 103 -7.05 23.00 -6.22
CA MET A 103 -8.24 23.01 -7.05
C MET A 103 -8.06 24.12 -8.08
N ALA A 104 -8.59 23.86 -9.27
CA ALA A 104 -8.71 24.78 -10.38
C ALA A 104 -9.42 26.08 -10.00
N ALA A 105 -9.03 27.18 -10.64
CA ALA A 105 -9.86 28.36 -10.83
C ALA A 105 -9.66 28.84 -12.27
N ASN A 106 -10.79 28.83 -12.96
CA ASN A 106 -11.09 29.35 -14.28
C ASN A 106 -11.28 30.88 -14.18
N GLU A 107 -10.80 31.66 -15.16
CA GLU A 107 -11.24 33.03 -15.51
C GLU A 107 -10.46 33.46 -16.77
N THR A 108 -10.97 33.23 -17.99
CA THR A 108 -11.81 34.12 -18.81
C THR A 108 -11.24 35.52 -19.09
N ALA A 109 -10.71 35.71 -20.31
CA ALA A 109 -10.78 36.93 -21.12
C ALA A 109 -10.57 36.47 -22.58
N ALA A 110 -11.62 36.35 -23.40
CA ALA A 110 -12.32 37.41 -24.14
C ALA A 110 -11.83 37.41 -25.60
N ASP A 111 -12.70 36.94 -26.51
CA ASP A 111 -12.91 37.35 -27.91
C ASP A 111 -13.76 36.24 -28.57
N GLU A 112 -15.09 36.36 -28.54
CA GLU A 112 -15.96 37.04 -29.53
C GLU A 112 -16.37 36.10 -30.69
N ASP A 113 -17.68 36.07 -30.94
CA ASP A 113 -18.43 35.60 -32.12
C ASP A 113 -18.52 34.09 -32.51
N LEU A 114 -19.59 33.45 -32.00
CA LEU A 114 -20.72 32.74 -32.69
C LEU A 114 -20.55 32.21 -34.16
N PRO A 115 -21.44 31.30 -34.65
CA PRO A 115 -21.77 29.93 -34.24
C PRO A 115 -21.81 28.92 -35.43
N ASP A 116 -22.00 27.63 -35.13
CA ASP A 116 -22.53 26.52 -35.96
C ASP A 116 -22.55 26.62 -37.52
N THR A 117 -21.77 25.75 -38.19
CA THR A 117 -22.13 25.16 -39.49
C THR A 117 -21.66 23.70 -39.61
N GLN A 118 -22.58 22.77 -39.37
CA GLN A 118 -23.04 21.70 -40.27
C GLN A 118 -22.08 21.08 -41.33
N TYR A 119 -21.97 19.75 -41.29
CA TYR A 119 -21.81 18.75 -42.38
C TYR A 119 -21.40 19.22 -43.80
N ASP A 120 -20.35 18.62 -44.39
CA ASP A 120 -20.44 17.56 -45.43
C ASP A 120 -19.12 17.34 -46.20
N ALA A 121 -18.98 16.11 -46.67
CA ALA A 121 -18.32 15.68 -47.92
C ALA A 121 -16.78 15.70 -48.08
N ASP A 122 -16.28 14.49 -48.29
CA ASP A 122 -15.39 14.10 -49.38
C ASP A 122 -13.95 14.64 -49.42
N ASN A 123 -13.00 13.77 -49.05
CA ASN A 123 -11.83 13.60 -49.91
C ASN A 123 -11.49 12.11 -50.06
N ALA A 124 -11.63 11.69 -51.31
CA ALA A 124 -11.53 10.35 -51.86
C ALA A 124 -10.08 9.81 -51.90
N GLU A 125 -9.89 8.53 -51.59
CA GLU A 125 -9.01 7.66 -52.38
C GLU A 125 -9.63 7.52 -53.78
N PRO A 126 -8.88 7.39 -54.91
CA PRO A 126 -7.90 6.30 -55.10
C PRO A 126 -6.74 6.60 -56.08
N GLY A 127 -5.82 5.63 -56.23
CA GLY A 127 -4.86 5.62 -57.34
C GLY A 127 -3.90 4.43 -57.32
N GLU A 128 -4.40 3.23 -57.66
CA GLU A 128 -3.55 2.15 -58.20
C GLU A 128 -3.16 2.47 -59.65
N ALA A 129 -1.88 2.26 -59.98
CA ALA A 129 -1.40 1.70 -61.26
C ALA A 129 0.06 1.26 -61.12
#